data_AF-A0A4U6AGY7-F1
#
_entry.id   AF-A0A4U6AGY7-F1
#
_cell.length_a   1.000
_cell.length_b   1.000
_cell.length_c   1.000
_cell.angle_alpha   90.00
_cell.angle_beta   90.00
_cell.angle_gamma   90.00
#
_symmetry.space_group_name_H-M   'P 1'
#
loop_
_entity.id
_entity.type
_entity.pdbx_description
1 polymer ?
#
loop_
_entity_poly.entity_id
_entity_poly.type
_entity_poly.pdbx_seq_one_letter_code
_entity_poly.pdbx_strand_id
1 'polypeptide(L)'
;MNDQSSFSDFVQASRVLKVKSPLGEDQLLPERLAVDEGVSRLFEIHLTLRAKKEAVKPEELIGRLVDVSVEISQGDGEEGSGIRRPFNGLVTELHEGPPITRGMRSYALTLRPQMWLLSRRSDCRIWMDKTAV
;
A
#
# COMPACT_ATOMS: atom_id res chain seq x y z
N MET A 1 -20.31 -26.85 15.30
CA MET A 1 -19.82 -26.17 14.08
C MET A 1 -20.48 -24.80 13.95
N ASN A 2 -19.81 -23.72 14.35
CA ASN A 2 -19.94 -22.36 13.79
C ASN A 2 -18.99 -21.43 14.56
N ASP A 3 -17.69 -21.60 14.30
CA ASP A 3 -16.68 -20.64 14.76
C ASP A 3 -16.55 -19.56 13.68
N GLN A 4 -17.58 -18.71 13.57
CA GLN A 4 -17.52 -17.55 12.68
C GLN A 4 -16.70 -16.47 13.39
N SER A 5 -15.43 -16.37 13.01
CA SER A 5 -14.53 -15.28 13.45
C SER A 5 -15.20 -13.91 13.35
N SER A 6 -15.19 -13.19 14.47
CA SER A 6 -15.78 -11.86 14.64
C SER A 6 -14.96 -10.80 13.90
N PHE A 7 -15.58 -9.67 13.59
CA PHE A 7 -14.96 -8.51 12.95
C PHE A 7 -13.73 -7.97 13.72
N SER A 8 -13.71 -8.18 15.04
CA SER A 8 -12.61 -7.88 15.95
C SER A 8 -11.36 -8.74 15.73
N ASP A 9 -11.49 -9.91 15.12
CA ASP A 9 -10.42 -10.92 15.09
C ASP A 9 -9.45 -10.70 13.93
N PHE A 10 -9.82 -9.85 12.96
CA PHE A 10 -9.00 -9.55 11.80
C PHE A 10 -8.00 -8.44 12.08
N VAL A 11 -6.92 -8.74 12.80
CA VAL A 11 -5.82 -7.80 13.04
C VAL A 11 -4.71 -8.04 11.99
N GLN A 12 -3.94 -7.01 11.65
CA GLN A 12 -2.70 -7.17 10.87
C GLN A 12 -1.55 -7.76 11.71
N ALA A 13 -1.73 -7.86 13.04
CA ALA A 13 -0.78 -8.50 13.94
C ALA A 13 -0.43 -9.91 13.43
N SER A 14 0.87 -10.23 13.40
CA SER A 14 1.47 -11.48 12.86
C SER A 14 1.41 -11.72 11.33
N ARG A 15 1.00 -10.75 10.50
CA ARG A 15 0.99 -10.93 9.03
C ARG A 15 2.33 -10.59 8.37
N VAL A 16 2.65 -11.36 7.31
CA VAL A 16 3.78 -11.11 6.40
C VAL A 16 3.65 -9.74 5.73
N LEU A 17 2.44 -9.38 5.28
CA LEU A 17 2.12 -8.06 4.71
C LEU A 17 1.48 -7.16 5.77
N LYS A 18 2.02 -5.96 5.95
CA LYS A 18 1.40 -4.89 6.76
C LYS A 18 1.26 -3.62 5.94
N VAL A 19 0.17 -2.89 6.18
CA VAL A 19 -0.13 -1.63 5.50
C VAL A 19 -0.46 -0.59 6.56
N LYS A 20 0.31 0.51 6.58
CA LYS A 20 0.04 1.67 7.41
C LYS A 20 -0.49 2.79 6.52
N SER A 21 -1.68 3.27 6.84
CA SER A 21 -2.40 4.28 6.06
C SER A 21 -2.96 5.38 6.97
N PRO A 22 -3.33 6.54 6.40
CA PRO A 22 -3.96 7.63 7.16
C PRO A 22 -5.29 7.26 7.83
N LEU A 23 -5.94 6.17 7.40
CA LEU A 23 -7.19 5.69 7.97
C LEU A 23 -7.03 5.08 9.37
N GLY A 24 -5.79 4.85 9.82
CA GLY A 24 -5.48 4.19 11.08
C GLY A 24 -5.02 2.75 10.88
N GLU A 25 -4.65 2.14 12.00
CA GLU A 25 -4.18 0.74 12.04
C GLU A 25 -5.35 -0.23 11.86
N ASP A 26 -5.07 -1.38 11.23
CA ASP A 26 -6.03 -2.47 11.01
C ASP A 26 -7.31 -2.15 10.22
N GLN A 27 -7.42 -0.97 9.62
CA GLN A 27 -8.57 -0.59 8.78
C GLN A 27 -8.49 -1.19 7.37
N LEU A 28 -7.28 -1.32 6.84
CA LEU A 28 -7.00 -1.91 5.54
C LEU A 28 -6.27 -3.23 5.75
N LEU A 29 -6.76 -4.32 5.20
CA LEU A 29 -6.18 -5.65 5.34
C LEU A 29 -5.58 -6.07 3.98
N PRO A 30 -4.24 -6.06 3.83
CA PRO A 30 -3.61 -6.45 2.57
C PRO A 30 -3.85 -7.94 2.25
N GLU A 31 -4.18 -8.24 1.00
CA GLU A 31 -4.35 -9.60 0.49
C GLU A 31 -3.25 -9.99 -0.50
N ARG A 32 -2.95 -9.09 -1.43
CA ARG A 32 -2.00 -9.34 -2.51
C ARG A 32 -1.18 -8.08 -2.77
N LEU A 33 0.12 -8.28 -2.92
CA LEU A 33 1.06 -7.24 -3.27
C LEU A 33 1.82 -7.69 -4.53
N ALA A 34 1.83 -6.86 -5.57
CA ALA A 34 2.71 -7.01 -6.72
C ALA A 34 3.54 -5.73 -6.86
N VAL A 35 4.86 -5.88 -6.93
CA VAL A 35 5.83 -4.78 -6.96
C VAL A 35 6.61 -4.90 -8.27
N ASP A 36 6.51 -3.90 -9.14
CA ASP A 36 7.35 -3.74 -10.32
C ASP A 36 8.40 -2.65 -10.04
N GLU A 37 9.67 -3.04 -10.02
CA GLU A 37 10.82 -2.18 -9.75
C GLU A 37 11.90 -2.41 -10.80
N GLY A 38 12.69 -1.38 -11.11
CA GLY A 38 13.90 -1.55 -11.91
C GLY A 38 14.83 -0.35 -11.83
N VAL A 39 16.05 -0.54 -12.31
CA VAL A 39 17.07 0.51 -12.30
C VAL A 39 16.64 1.64 -13.22
N SER A 40 16.71 2.88 -12.73
CA SER A 40 16.35 4.10 -13.48
C SER A 40 14.88 4.19 -13.95
N ARG A 41 13.96 3.42 -13.35
CA ARG A 41 12.52 3.57 -13.54
C ARG A 41 11.79 3.81 -12.22
N LEU A 42 10.69 4.54 -12.27
CA LEU A 42 9.79 4.69 -11.13
C LEU A 42 9.12 3.34 -10.86
N PHE A 43 9.05 2.94 -9.59
CA PHE A 43 8.37 1.70 -9.23
C PHE A 43 6.85 1.85 -9.34
N GLU A 44 6.17 0.74 -9.54
CA GLU A 44 4.72 0.65 -9.47
C GLU A 44 4.33 -0.53 -8.59
N ILE A 45 3.43 -0.28 -7.64
CA ILE A 45 2.97 -1.29 -6.70
C ILE A 45 1.47 -1.42 -6.83
N HIS A 46 1.02 -2.62 -7.18
CA HIS A 46 -0.39 -2.99 -7.13
C HIS A 46 -0.69 -3.70 -5.82
N LEU A 47 -1.58 -3.11 -5.03
CA LEU A 47 -1.98 -3.63 -3.73
C LEU A 47 -3.47 -3.92 -3.74
N THR A 48 -3.83 -5.19 -3.54
CA THR A 48 -5.21 -5.61 -3.29
C THR A 48 -5.41 -5.74 -1.79
N LEU A 49 -6.45 -5.12 -1.25
CA LEU A 49 -6.76 -5.09 0.18
C LEU A 49 -8.26 -5.16 0.44
N ARG A 50 -8.64 -5.48 1.69
CA ARG A 50 -10.01 -5.36 2.20
C ARG A 50 -10.08 -4.19 3.15
N ALA A 51 -11.06 -3.33 3.00
CA ALA A 51 -11.35 -2.33 4.02
C ALA A 51 -12.37 -2.91 5.03
N LYS A 52 -12.14 -2.65 6.32
CA LYS A 52 -13.12 -2.84 7.41
C LYS A 52 -14.20 -1.76 7.43
N LYS A 53 -14.53 -1.19 6.29
CA LYS A 53 -15.53 -0.13 6.16
C LYS A 53 -16.36 -0.43 4.92
N GLU A 54 -17.65 -0.14 4.99
CA GLU A 54 -18.58 -0.41 3.90
C GLU A 54 -18.18 0.35 2.62
N ALA A 55 -17.72 1.58 2.80
CA ALA A 55 -17.15 2.42 1.75
C ALA A 55 -15.99 3.28 2.32
N VAL A 56 -14.89 3.33 1.59
CA VAL A 56 -13.75 4.21 1.85
C VAL A 56 -13.87 5.39 0.89
N LYS A 57 -13.83 6.62 1.41
CA LYS A 57 -13.93 7.80 0.55
C LYS A 57 -12.61 7.97 -0.22
N PRO A 58 -12.63 8.22 -1.54
CA PRO A 58 -11.41 8.41 -2.32
C PRO A 58 -10.49 9.49 -1.75
N GLU A 59 -11.04 10.58 -1.21
CA GLU A 59 -10.31 11.71 -0.59
C GLU A 59 -9.46 11.31 0.62
N GLU A 60 -9.80 10.20 1.29
CA GLU A 60 -9.07 9.71 2.46
C GLU A 60 -7.78 8.97 2.06
N LEU A 61 -7.70 8.44 0.83
CA LEU A 61 -6.58 7.62 0.36
C LEU A 61 -5.85 8.20 -0.85
N ILE A 62 -6.55 8.67 -1.88
CA ILE A 62 -5.94 9.23 -3.10
C ILE A 62 -5.04 10.42 -2.74
N GLY A 63 -3.83 10.43 -3.29
CA GLY A 63 -2.85 11.49 -3.05
C GLY A 63 -2.21 11.44 -1.66
N ARG A 64 -2.49 10.42 -0.86
CA ARG A 64 -1.84 10.20 0.44
C ARG A 64 -0.69 9.21 0.31
N LEU A 65 0.27 9.34 1.21
CA LEU A 65 1.34 8.36 1.38
C LEU A 65 0.84 7.18 2.21
N VAL A 66 1.20 5.98 1.77
CA VAL A 66 0.91 4.71 2.44
C VAL A 66 2.21 3.92 2.52
N ASP A 67 2.46 3.34 3.69
CA ASP A 67 3.59 2.44 3.90
C ASP A 67 3.12 1.00 3.81
N VAL A 68 3.73 0.24 2.90
CA VAL A 68 3.55 -1.21 2.80
C VAL A 68 4.83 -1.87 3.26
N SER A 69 4.75 -2.83 4.18
CA SER A 69 5.93 -3.59 4.60
C SER A 69 5.72 -5.08 4.38
N VAL A 70 6.77 -5.72 3.87
CA VAL A 70 6.82 -7.16 3.63
C VAL A 70 7.86 -7.75 4.57
N GLU A 71 7.46 -8.77 5.33
CA GLU A 71 8.39 -9.55 6.12
C GLU A 71 9.14 -10.54 5.22
N ILE A 72 10.47 -10.44 5.22
CA ILE A 72 11.36 -11.32 4.49
C ILE A 72 12.11 -12.13 5.55
N SER A 73 11.75 -13.41 5.68
CA SER A 73 12.53 -14.34 6.51
C SER A 73 13.86 -14.61 5.82
N GLN A 74 14.94 -13.95 6.26
CA GLN A 74 16.28 -14.45 5.98
C GLN A 74 16.49 -15.66 6.91
N GLY A 75 16.79 -16.81 6.31
CA GLY A 75 16.86 -18.06 7.05
C GLY A 75 17.85 -17.97 8.19
N ASP A 76 17.32 -18.12 9.40
CA ASP A 76 17.81 -18.87 10.56
C ASP A 76 16.58 -18.99 11.46
N GLY A 77 16.09 -20.22 11.65
CA GLY A 77 14.73 -20.55 12.11
C GLY A 77 14.29 -20.11 13.51
N GLU A 78 14.70 -18.94 13.98
CA GLU A 78 14.16 -18.29 15.17
C GLU A 78 12.90 -17.49 14.79
N GLU A 79 11.77 -17.88 15.41
CA GLU A 79 10.51 -17.15 15.29
C GLU A 79 10.69 -15.68 15.71
N GLY A 80 10.59 -14.76 14.75
CA GLY A 80 10.64 -13.31 15.01
C GLY A 80 11.90 -12.58 14.53
N SER A 81 12.86 -13.24 13.88
CA SER A 81 14.07 -12.60 13.33
C SER A 81 13.92 -12.03 11.89
N GLY A 82 12.71 -12.03 11.34
CA GLY A 82 12.44 -11.61 9.95
C GLY A 82 12.68 -10.11 9.70
N ILE A 83 13.49 -9.78 8.70
CA ILE A 83 13.73 -8.39 8.27
C ILE A 83 12.49 -7.90 7.50
N ARG A 84 11.91 -6.78 7.91
CA ARG A 84 10.80 -6.14 7.18
C ARG A 84 11.34 -5.13 6.17
N ARG A 85 11.00 -5.31 4.90
CA ARG A 85 11.26 -4.35 3.82
C ARG A 85 10.10 -3.37 3.67
N PRO A 86 10.28 -2.07 3.95
CA PRO A 86 9.26 -1.05 3.77
C PRO A 86 9.25 -0.51 2.33
N PHE A 87 8.05 -0.15 1.87
CA PHE A 87 7.78 0.56 0.63
C PHE A 87 6.87 1.74 0.97
N ASN A 88 7.36 2.96 0.76
CA ASN A 88 6.54 4.16 0.89
C ASN A 88 6.03 4.56 -0.50
N GLY A 89 4.71 4.55 -0.69
CA GLY A 89 4.09 4.83 -1.96
C GLY A 89 2.99 5.88 -1.85
N LEU A 90 2.91 6.75 -2.85
CA LEU A 90 1.78 7.65 -3.05
C LEU A 90 0.65 6.89 -3.72
N VAL A 91 -0.54 6.93 -3.14
CA VAL A 91 -1.74 6.35 -3.75
C VAL A 91 -2.14 7.22 -4.95
N THR A 92 -2.02 6.64 -6.15
CA THR A 92 -2.36 7.33 -7.41
C THR A 92 -3.71 6.90 -7.96
N GLU A 93 -4.09 5.64 -7.73
CA GLU A 93 -5.37 5.08 -8.17
C GLU A 93 -5.99 4.25 -7.05
N LEU A 94 -7.32 4.28 -6.99
CA LEU A 94 -8.17 3.54 -6.06
C LEU A 94 -9.31 2.97 -6.88
N HIS A 95 -9.38 1.65 -6.97
CA HIS A 95 -10.45 0.93 -7.62
C HIS A 95 -11.28 0.22 -6.56
N GLU A 96 -12.58 0.51 -6.54
CA GLU A 96 -13.52 -0.11 -5.63
C GLU A 96 -13.99 -1.45 -6.20
N GLY A 97 -13.79 -2.51 -5.42
CA GLY A 97 -14.18 -3.87 -5.77
C GLY A 97 -15.54 -4.26 -5.19
N PRO A 98 -15.94 -5.52 -5.38
CA PRO A 98 -17.22 -6.02 -4.87
C PRO A 98 -17.27 -6.00 -3.34
N PRO A 99 -18.48 -5.85 -2.76
CA PRO A 99 -18.67 -6.05 -1.34
C PRO A 99 -18.34 -7.50 -0.98
N ILE A 100 -17.67 -7.66 0.15
CA ILE A 100 -17.31 -8.96 0.74
C ILE A 100 -18.21 -9.18 1.95
N THR A 101 -18.43 -10.44 2.33
CA THR A 101 -19.13 -10.82 3.55
C THR A 101 -18.61 -10.05 4.76
N ARG A 102 -19.50 -9.78 5.73
CA ARG A 102 -19.21 -9.09 7.01
C ARG A 102 -18.95 -7.58 6.87
N GLY A 103 -19.59 -6.92 5.90
CA GLY A 103 -19.53 -5.45 5.76
C GLY A 103 -18.16 -4.91 5.32
N MET A 104 -17.30 -5.79 4.80
CA MET A 104 -16.01 -5.42 4.22
C MET A 104 -16.17 -5.18 2.72
N ARG A 105 -15.23 -4.44 2.13
CA ARG A 105 -15.17 -4.26 0.69
C ARG A 105 -13.76 -4.43 0.16
N SER A 106 -13.64 -5.05 -1.02
CA SER A 106 -12.35 -5.19 -1.71
C SER A 106 -11.95 -3.87 -2.36
N TYR A 107 -10.66 -3.55 -2.34
CA TYR A 107 -10.09 -2.43 -3.07
C TYR A 107 -8.78 -2.84 -3.74
N ALA A 108 -8.52 -2.24 -4.89
CA ALA A 108 -7.22 -2.29 -5.53
C ALA A 108 -6.61 -0.88 -5.56
N LEU A 109 -5.40 -0.75 -5.03
CA LEU A 109 -4.62 0.48 -5.02
C LEU A 109 -3.45 0.36 -5.98
N THR A 110 -3.13 1.46 -6.65
CA THR A 110 -1.87 1.63 -7.38
C THR A 110 -1.03 2.67 -6.66
N LEU A 111 0.10 2.23 -6.09
CA LEU A 111 1.07 3.08 -5.40
C LEU A 111 2.26 3.36 -6.32
N ARG A 112 2.69 4.61 -6.36
CA ARG A 112 3.86 5.08 -7.13
C ARG A 112 4.75 5.97 -6.25
N PRO A 113 6.04 6.15 -6.55
CA PRO A 113 6.89 7.08 -5.80
C PRO A 113 6.38 8.52 -5.95
N GLN A 114 6.63 9.38 -4.97
CA GLN A 114 6.25 10.81 -5.03
C GLN A 114 6.80 11.53 -6.27
N MET A 115 7.96 11.11 -6.77
CA MET A 115 8.57 11.64 -7.99
C MET A 115 7.65 11.52 -9.22
N TRP A 116 6.70 10.58 -9.21
CA TRP A 116 5.67 10.45 -10.25
C TRP A 116 4.80 11.70 -10.39
N LEU A 117 4.60 12.49 -9.34
CA LEU A 117 3.85 13.75 -9.41
C LEU A 117 4.46 14.75 -10.38
N LEU A 118 5.78 14.68 -10.61
CA LEU A 118 6.45 15.51 -11.62
C LEU A 118 5.96 15.19 -13.04
N SER A 119 5.47 13.96 -13.29
CA SER A 119 4.84 13.60 -14.57
C SER A 119 3.45 14.22 -14.78
N ARG A 120 2.85 14.80 -13.73
CA ARG A 120 1.52 15.44 -13.78
C ARG A 120 1.60 16.95 -14.05
N ARG A 121 2.80 17.51 -14.19
CA ARG A 121 3.03 18.94 -14.46
C ARG A 121 4.05 19.12 -15.58
N SER A 122 3.75 20.02 -16.51
CA SER A 122 4.69 20.50 -17.53
C SER A 122 5.05 21.96 -17.26
N ASP A 123 6.30 22.34 -17.50
CA ASP A 123 6.80 23.71 -17.37
C ASP A 123 7.83 24.00 -18.47
N CYS A 124 7.91 25.25 -18.93
CA CYS A 124 8.93 25.72 -19.88
C CYS A 124 9.93 26.59 -19.12
N ARG A 125 11.17 26.09 -18.95
CA ARG A 125 12.17 26.74 -18.10
C ARG A 125 13.55 26.74 -18.75
N ILE A 126 14.27 27.84 -18.60
CA ILE A 126 15.68 27.97 -19.02
C ILE A 126 16.56 27.88 -17.77
N TRP A 127 17.52 26.95 -17.78
CA TRP A 127 18.57 26.86 -16.76
C TRP A 127 19.89 27.33 -17.40
N MET A 128 20.47 28.41 -16.89
CA MET A 128 21.77 28.94 -17.32
C MET A 128 22.82 28.72 -16.24
N ASP A 129 24.01 28.28 -16.64
CA ASP A 129 25.17 28.06 -15.76
C ASP A 129 24.86 27.15 -14.54
N LYS A 130 24.16 26.03 -14.78
CA LYS A 130 23.81 25.01 -13.76
C LYS A 130 24.31 23.62 -14.15
N THR A 131 24.69 22.83 -13.15
CA THR A 131 24.91 21.38 -13.25
C THR A 131 23.65 20.62 -12.83
N ALA A 132 23.46 19.42 -13.36
CA ALA A 132 22.36 18.52 -12.98
C ALA A 132 22.60 17.80 -11.64
N VAL A 133 23.82 17.94 -11.10
CA VAL A 133 24.30 17.39 -9.83
C VAL A 133 24.36 18.52 -8.80
#